data_AF-A0A2D4HBG7-F1
#
_entry.id   AF-A0A2D4HBG7-F1
#
_cell.length_a   1.000
_cell.length_b   1.000
_cell.length_c   1.000
_cell.angle_alpha   90.00
_cell.angle_beta   90.00
_cell.angle_gamma   90.00
#
_symmetry.space_group_name_H-M   'P 1'
#
loop_
_entity.id
_entity.type
_entity.pdbx_description
1 polymer ?
#
loop_
_entity_poly.entity_id
_entity_poly.type
_entity_poly.pdbx_seq_one_letter_code
_entity_poly.pdbx_strand_id
1 'polypeptide(L)'
;MVFIIEDPIDSGPILLREIDKFGKLAGLKINKEKTKMLVKNLTENRQKELEEIMGLQIINKIKYLGIWLRSKTLTLKEDNYTKLLQQIGRDLKNWNKMQISLLGRFATIKMNVLPKLYLFQMIPI
;
A
#
# COMPACT_ATOMS: atom_id res chain seq x y z
N MET A 1 0.03 -8.66 -5.19
CA MET A 1 -1.33 -9.13 -4.87
C MET A 1 -1.62 -8.73 -3.43
N VAL A 2 -2.85 -8.32 -3.12
CA VAL A 2 -3.28 -7.93 -1.77
C VAL A 2 -4.58 -8.66 -1.49
N PHE A 3 -4.71 -9.21 -0.30
CA PHE A 3 -5.91 -9.89 0.18
C PHE A 3 -6.37 -9.22 1.47
N ILE A 4 -7.69 -9.12 1.62
CA ILE A 4 -8.34 -8.66 2.84
C ILE A 4 -9.17 -9.84 3.32
N ILE A 5 -8.92 -10.26 4.55
CA ILE A 5 -9.54 -11.43 5.18
C ILE A 5 -10.03 -11.00 6.56
N GLU A 6 -11.23 -11.47 6.93
CA GLU A 6 -11.87 -11.12 8.21
C GLU A 6 -11.42 -12.06 9.33
N ASP A 7 -11.39 -13.37 9.07
CA ASP A 7 -10.95 -14.42 10.00
C ASP A 7 -9.61 -15.03 9.56
N PRO A 8 -8.48 -14.36 9.82
CA PRO A 8 -7.18 -14.77 9.28
C PRO A 8 -6.63 -16.07 9.86
N ILE A 9 -7.10 -16.49 11.04
CA ILE A 9 -6.65 -17.73 11.70
C ILE A 9 -7.12 -18.95 10.91
N ASP A 10 -8.40 -19.00 10.53
CA ASP A 10 -8.97 -20.12 9.79
C ASP A 10 -8.77 -19.98 8.27
N SER A 11 -9.01 -18.79 7.72
CA SER A 11 -9.00 -18.57 6.27
C SER A 11 -7.60 -18.31 5.70
N GLY A 12 -6.67 -17.78 6.50
CA GLY A 12 -5.33 -17.41 6.05
C GLY A 12 -4.51 -18.60 5.53
N PRO A 13 -4.44 -19.74 6.24
CA PRO A 13 -3.75 -20.93 5.77
C PRO A 13 -4.36 -21.50 4.49
N ILE A 14 -5.69 -21.46 4.37
CA ILE A 14 -6.41 -21.90 3.17
C ILE A 14 -6.00 -21.04 1.98
N LEU A 15 -6.02 -19.72 2.14
CA LEU A 15 -5.59 -18.77 1.12
C LEU A 15 -4.15 -19.01 0.66
N LEU A 16 -3.20 -19.15 1.60
CA LEU A 16 -1.79 -19.39 1.26
C LEU A 16 -1.60 -20.69 0.48
N ARG A 17 -2.32 -21.74 0.86
CA ARG A 17 -2.29 -23.02 0.16
C ARG A 17 -2.82 -22.91 -1.27
N GLU A 18 -3.93 -22.21 -1.49
CA GLU A 18 -4.47 -22.04 -2.85
C GLU A 18 -3.57 -21.17 -3.73
N ILE A 19 -2.95 -20.10 -3.18
CA ILE A 19 -1.96 -19.31 -3.91
C ILE A 19 -0.72 -20.14 -4.23
N ASP A 20 -0.25 -21.00 -3.33
CA ASP A 20 0.89 -21.88 -3.58
C ASP A 20 0.60 -22.91 -4.67
N LYS A 21 -0.61 -23.51 -4.67
CA LYS A 21 -1.07 -24.40 -5.76
C LYS A 21 -1.11 -23.67 -7.10
N PHE A 22 -1.74 -22.50 -7.15
CA PHE A 22 -1.79 -21.68 -8.36
C PHE A 22 -0.39 -21.28 -8.82
N GLY A 23 0.47 -20.86 -7.88
CA GLY A 23 1.86 -20.53 -8.13
C GLY A 23 2.61 -21.70 -8.78
N LYS A 24 2.52 -22.90 -8.21
CA LYS A 24 3.13 -24.11 -8.77
C LYS A 24 2.69 -24.40 -10.19
N LEU A 25 1.40 -24.27 -10.50
CA LEU A 25 0.87 -24.45 -11.86
C LEU A 25 1.44 -23.40 -12.84
N ALA A 26 1.66 -22.18 -12.37
CA ALA A 26 2.26 -21.09 -13.15
C ALA A 26 3.80 -21.08 -13.14
N GLY A 27 4.47 -22.02 -12.47
CA GLY A 27 5.93 -22.01 -12.29
C GLY A 27 6.45 -20.90 -11.36
N LEU A 28 5.60 -20.38 -10.48
CA LEU A 28 5.88 -19.29 -9.54
C LEU A 28 5.87 -19.76 -8.09
N LYS A 29 6.56 -19.03 -7.21
CA LYS A 29 6.59 -19.28 -5.76
C LYS A 29 6.43 -17.99 -4.98
N ILE A 30 5.68 -18.04 -3.88
CA ILE A 30 5.52 -16.91 -2.96
C ILE A 30 6.85 -16.64 -2.26
N ASN A 31 7.28 -15.37 -2.28
CA ASN A 31 8.39 -14.91 -1.47
C ASN A 31 7.90 -14.53 -0.06
N LYS A 32 8.13 -15.39 0.93
CA LYS A 32 7.69 -15.18 2.32
C LYS A 32 8.41 -14.02 3.02
N GLU A 33 9.63 -13.67 2.62
CA GLU A 33 10.35 -12.53 3.20
C GLU A 33 9.71 -11.20 2.80
N LYS A 34 9.23 -11.10 1.55
CA LYS A 34 8.54 -9.91 1.01
C LYS A 34 7.05 -9.87 1.37
N THR A 35 6.44 -11.03 1.60
CA THR A 35 5.03 -11.12 1.97
C THR A 35 4.86 -10.80 3.44
N LYS A 36 4.01 -9.81 3.75
CA LYS A 36 3.81 -9.31 5.10
C LYS A 36 2.32 -9.13 5.37
N MET A 37 1.95 -9.20 6.64
CA MET A 37 0.56 -9.04 7.08
C MET A 37 0.41 -7.73 7.84
N LEU A 38 -0.74 -7.07 7.63
CA LEU A 38 -1.19 -5.92 8.38
C LEU A 38 -2.51 -6.33 9.05
N VAL A 39 -2.56 -6.29 10.38
CA VAL A 39 -3.75 -6.69 11.14
C VAL A 39 -4.37 -5.49 11.84
N LYS A 40 -5.70 -5.45 11.94
CA LYS A 40 -6.46 -4.47 12.73
C LYS A 40 -7.19 -5.21 13.85
N ASN A 41 -7.33 -4.55 15.00
CA ASN A 41 -8.18 -5.00 16.12
C ASN A 41 -7.88 -6.42 16.66
N LEU A 42 -6.61 -6.84 16.67
CA LEU A 42 -6.19 -8.15 17.19
C LEU A 42 -5.31 -7.98 18.43
N THR A 43 -5.55 -8.78 19.47
CA THR A 43 -4.73 -8.79 20.69
C THR A 43 -3.33 -9.34 20.41
N GLU A 44 -2.33 -8.97 21.22
CA GLU A 44 -0.94 -9.42 21.02
C GLU A 44 -0.79 -10.94 21.03
N ASN A 45 -1.55 -11.64 21.87
CA ASN A 45 -1.53 -13.11 21.91
C ASN A 45 -2.01 -13.73 20.60
N ARG A 46 -3.13 -13.22 20.05
CA ARG A 46 -3.63 -13.69 18.75
C ARG A 46 -2.77 -13.26 17.57
N GLN A 47 -2.02 -12.15 17.69
CA GLN A 47 -1.03 -11.78 16.67
C GLN A 47 0.10 -12.80 16.61
N LYS A 48 0.65 -13.23 17.75
CA LYS A 48 1.70 -14.25 17.82
C LYS A 48 1.22 -15.58 17.25
N GLU A 49 0.03 -16.03 17.66
CA GLU A 49 -0.62 -17.22 17.12
C GLU A 49 -0.76 -17.14 15.59
N LEU A 50 -1.21 -16.00 15.07
CA LEU A 50 -1.35 -15.80 13.64
C LEU A 50 0.00 -15.79 12.88
N GLU A 51 1.05 -15.19 13.45
CA GLU A 51 2.40 -15.24 12.87
C GLU A 51 2.93 -16.67 12.79
N GLU A 52 2.70 -17.48 13.83
CA GLU A 52 3.07 -18.90 13.87
C GLU A 52 2.31 -19.72 12.82
N ILE A 53 0.98 -19.57 12.75
CA ILE A 53 0.10 -20.28 11.81
C ILE A 53 0.44 -19.92 10.36
N MET A 54 0.63 -18.64 10.07
CA MET A 54 0.85 -18.16 8.70
C MET A 54 2.31 -18.31 8.26
N GLY A 55 3.25 -18.34 9.20
CA GLY A 55 4.69 -18.24 8.90
C GLY A 55 5.04 -16.95 8.15
N LEU A 56 4.29 -15.87 8.41
CA LEU A 56 4.44 -14.55 7.81
C LEU A 56 4.54 -13.52 8.93
N GLN A 57 5.40 -12.52 8.72
CA GLN A 57 5.58 -11.45 9.70
C GLN A 57 4.42 -10.45 9.66
N ILE A 58 3.86 -10.15 10.83
CA ILE A 58 2.95 -9.03 11.05
C ILE A 58 3.78 -7.77 11.25
N ILE A 59 3.45 -6.71 10.51
CA ILE A 59 4.11 -5.42 10.61
C ILE A 59 3.09 -4.31 10.77
N ASN A 60 3.52 -3.18 11.32
CA ASN A 60 2.64 -2.04 11.60
C ASN A 60 2.44 -1.10 10.41
N LYS A 61 3.24 -1.24 9.35
CA LYS A 61 3.23 -0.37 8.17
C LYS A 61 3.71 -1.09 6.92
N ILE A 62 2.88 -1.14 5.86
CA ILE A 62 3.20 -1.74 4.56
C ILE A 62 3.18 -0.67 3.47
N LYS A 63 4.06 -0.77 2.46
CA LYS A 63 3.98 0.05 1.25
C LYS A 63 3.30 -0.72 0.13
N TYR A 64 2.19 -0.20 -0.40
CA TYR A 64 1.48 -0.77 -1.53
C TYR A 64 1.32 0.27 -2.65
N LEU A 65 1.82 -0.02 -3.85
CA LEU A 65 1.77 0.88 -5.02
C LEU A 65 2.22 2.33 -4.74
N GLY A 66 3.21 2.51 -3.86
CA GLY A 66 3.70 3.84 -3.47
C GLY A 66 3.04 4.44 -2.23
N ILE A 67 1.90 3.89 -1.79
CA ILE A 67 1.11 4.35 -0.64
C ILE A 67 1.52 3.58 0.61
N TRP A 68 1.66 4.30 1.72
CA TRP A 68 1.86 3.70 3.03
C TRP A 68 0.52 3.36 3.68
N LEU A 69 0.31 2.07 3.98
CA LEU A 69 -0.82 1.57 4.75
C LEU A 69 -0.36 1.26 6.18
N ARG A 70 -1.22 1.54 7.17
CA ARG A 70 -0.99 1.22 8.58
C ARG A 70 -2.24 0.63 9.21
N SER A 71 -2.03 -0.15 10.26
CA SER A 71 -3.13 -0.68 11.08
C SER A 71 -3.97 0.45 11.68
N LYS A 72 -3.30 1.52 12.16
CA LYS A 72 -3.96 2.73 12.67
C LYS A 72 -4.16 3.76 11.55
N THR A 73 -5.42 4.05 11.22
CA THR A 73 -5.79 5.01 10.16
C THR A 73 -5.41 6.46 10.47
N LEU A 74 -5.24 6.82 11.75
CA LEU A 74 -4.94 8.19 12.21
C LEU A 74 -3.75 8.85 11.48
N THR A 75 -2.72 8.06 11.16
CA THR A 75 -1.48 8.56 10.54
C THR A 75 -1.47 8.46 9.01
N LEU A 76 -2.54 7.91 8.41
CA LEU A 76 -2.61 7.68 6.96
C LEU A 76 -2.49 8.99 6.17
N LYS A 77 -3.12 10.06 6.67
CA LYS A 77 -3.05 11.41 6.08
C LYS A 77 -1.62 11.95 6.08
N GLU A 78 -0.96 11.92 7.21
CA GLU A 78 0.38 12.50 7.38
C GLU A 78 1.44 11.74 6.57
N ASP A 79 1.35 10.40 6.58
CA ASP A 79 2.30 9.56 5.86
C ASP A 79 2.24 9.67 4.35
N ASN A 80 1.09 10.11 3.84
CA ASN A 80 0.79 10.05 2.44
C ASN A 80 0.44 11.43 1.87
N TYR A 81 -0.72 11.97 2.26
CA TYR A 81 -1.22 13.25 1.74
C TYR A 81 -0.27 14.40 2.04
N THR A 82 0.16 14.55 3.29
CA THR A 82 1.05 15.66 3.67
C THR A 82 2.37 15.60 2.90
N LYS A 83 2.97 14.40 2.79
CA LYS A 83 4.21 14.20 2.02
C LYS A 83 4.01 14.43 0.51
N LEU A 84 2.88 13.98 -0.04
CA LEU A 84 2.55 14.19 -1.45
C LEU A 84 2.40 15.69 -1.74
N LEU A 85 1.65 16.43 -0.91
CA LEU A 85 1.46 17.87 -1.09
C LEU A 85 2.79 18.63 -1.00
N GLN A 86 3.67 18.26 -0.07
CA GLN A 86 5.02 18.81 0.00
C GLN A 86 5.83 18.52 -1.28
N GLN A 87 5.72 17.31 -1.84
CA GLN A 87 6.38 16.98 -3.09
C GLN A 87 5.82 17.78 -4.26
N ILE A 88 4.49 17.90 -4.37
CA ILE A 88 3.83 18.72 -5.40
C ILE A 88 4.29 20.17 -5.29
N GLY A 89 4.38 20.73 -4.08
CA GLY A 89 4.90 22.08 -3.86
C GLY A 89 6.33 22.25 -4.37
N ARG A 90 7.21 21.26 -4.15
CA ARG A 90 8.58 21.26 -4.69
C ARG A 90 8.60 21.15 -6.22
N ASP A 91 7.78 20.27 -6.79
CA ASP A 91 7.68 20.05 -8.23
C ASP A 91 7.20 21.34 -8.93
N LEU A 92 6.18 22.01 -8.39
CA LEU A 92 5.67 23.29 -8.89
C LEU A 92 6.73 24.39 -8.83
N LYS A 93 7.52 24.47 -7.75
CA LYS A 93 8.63 25.43 -7.63
C LYS A 93 9.71 25.19 -8.69
N ASN A 94 9.98 23.93 -9.01
CA ASN A 94 10.94 23.57 -10.06
C ASN A 94 10.39 23.88 -11.46
N TRP A 95 9.11 23.57 -11.74
CA TRP A 95 8.48 23.88 -13.02
C TRP A 95 8.32 25.37 -13.27
N ASN A 96 8.23 26.20 -12.23
CA ASN A 96 8.21 27.64 -12.42
C ASN A 96 9.50 28.19 -13.06
N LYS A 97 10.62 27.45 -12.95
CA LYS A 97 11.90 27.79 -13.60
C LYS A 97 11.93 27.40 -15.09
N MET A 98 10.98 26.59 -15.56
CA MET A 98 10.92 26.14 -16.94
C MET A 98 10.26 27.21 -17.83
N GLN A 99 10.80 27.39 -19.02
CA GLN A 99 10.23 28.26 -20.05
C GLN A 99 9.09 27.53 -20.79
N ILE A 100 8.00 27.27 -20.09
CA ILE A 100 6.79 26.65 -20.63
C ILE A 100 5.64 27.68 -20.69
N SER A 101 4.87 27.62 -21.78
CA SER A 101 3.69 28.45 -21.98
C SER A 101 2.65 28.21 -20.88
N LEU A 102 1.72 29.16 -20.70
CA LEU A 102 0.65 29.02 -19.71
C LEU A 102 -0.18 27.73 -19.95
N LEU A 103 -0.51 27.45 -21.21
CA LEU A 103 -1.24 26.22 -21.58
C LEU A 103 -0.41 24.96 -21.27
N GLY A 104 0.90 25.01 -21.55
CA GLY A 104 1.84 23.93 -21.19
C GLY A 104 1.91 23.69 -19.68
N ARG A 105 1.86 24.75 -18.86
CA ARG A 105 1.79 24.65 -17.39
C ARG A 105 0.51 23.95 -16.94
N PHE A 106 -0.65 24.34 -17.49
CA PHE A 106 -1.92 23.69 -17.18
C PHE A 106 -1.91 22.20 -17.54
N ALA A 107 -1.45 21.86 -18.74
CA ALA A 107 -1.34 20.47 -19.18
C ALA A 107 -0.39 19.66 -18.28
N THR A 108 0.77 20.23 -17.93
CA THR A 108 1.75 19.59 -17.04
C THR A 108 1.17 19.29 -15.66
N ILE A 109 0.46 20.25 -15.05
CA ILE A 109 -0.20 20.05 -13.75
C ILE A 109 -1.28 18.96 -13.87
N LYS A 110 -2.13 19.03 -14.90
CA LYS A 110 -3.21 18.05 -15.12
C LYS A 110 -2.66 16.64 -15.30
N MET A 111 -1.54 16.46 -16.02
CA MET A 111 -0.95 15.15 -16.27
C MET A 111 -0.15 14.60 -15.09
N ASN A 112 0.51 15.46 -14.31
CA ASN A 112 1.45 15.00 -13.27
C ASN A 112 0.89 15.04 -11.84
N VAL A 113 -0.03 15.96 -11.54
CA VAL A 113 -0.56 16.17 -10.19
C VAL A 113 -1.89 15.44 -10.01
N LEU A 114 -2.81 15.57 -10.96
CA LEU A 114 -4.17 15.02 -10.83
C LEU A 114 -4.19 13.50 -10.65
N PRO A 115 -3.41 12.67 -11.40
CA PRO A 115 -3.43 11.22 -11.21
C PRO A 115 -2.94 10.79 -9.83
N LYS A 116 -1.97 11.53 -9.25
CA LYS A 116 -1.43 11.24 -7.93
C LYS A 116 -2.47 11.45 -6.84
N LEU A 117 -3.36 12.43 -6.99
CA LEU A 117 -4.46 12.69 -6.05
C LEU A 117 -5.56 11.62 -6.15
N TYR A 118 -5.84 11.14 -7.36
CA TYR A 118 -6.87 10.12 -7.59
C TYR A 118 -6.53 8.77 -6.94
N LEU A 119 -5.25 8.38 -6.94
CA LEU A 119 -4.79 7.15 -6.28
C LEU A 119 -5.14 7.10 -4.79
N PHE A 120 -5.16 8.26 -4.12
CA PHE A 120 -5.50 8.35 -2.70
C PHE A 120 -7.01 8.29 -2.41
N GLN A 121 -7.86 8.58 -3.40
CA GLN A 121 -9.32 8.42 -3.28
C GLN A 121 -9.74 6.95 -3.31
N MET A 122 -8.89 6.08 -3.85
CA MET A 122 -9.15 4.65 -4.01
C MET A 122 -8.66 3.79 -2.85
N ILE A 123 -8.10 4.40 -1.79
CA ILE A 123 -7.68 3.65 -0.60
C ILE A 123 -8.93 3.36 0.24
N PRO A 124 -9.29 2.09 0.47
CA PRO A 124 -10.36 1.76 1.41
C PRO A 124 -9.94 2.20 2.82
N ILE A 125 -10.71 3.12 3.41
CA ILE A 125 -10.54 3.62 4.78
C ILE A 125 -11.18 2.64 5.76
#